data_AF-A0A2V7DRJ9-F1
#
_entry.id   AF-A0A2V7DRJ9-F1
#
_cell.length_a   1.000
_cell.length_b   1.000
_cell.length_c   1.000
_cell.angle_alpha   90.00
_cell.angle_beta   90.00
_cell.angle_gamma   90.00
#
_symmetry.space_group_name_H-M   'P 1'
#
loop_
_entity.id
_entity.type
_entity.pdbx_description
1 polymer ?
#
loop_
_entity_poly.entity_id
_entity_poly.type
_entity_poly.pdbx_seq_one_letter_code
_entity_poly.pdbx_strand_id
1 'polypeptide(L)'
;MGQERFADIVERFTNGYTDGHAGASAEAVRQWHEELDRTLRRFRNLGEMVTNPVEPRTGVTPREEIYKRNKSRLYRYQSARTHRTPILFVPNLGISRPYIFDLLAGGSFVEHMTR
;
A
#
# COMPACT_ATOMS: atom_id res chain seq x y z
N MET A 1 -62.12 4.29 32.98
CA MET A 1 -61.24 4.95 33.97
C MET A 1 -59.88 4.31 33.86
N GLY A 2 -58.86 5.09 33.50
CA GLY A 2 -57.49 4.63 33.35
C GLY A 2 -56.77 5.41 32.26
N GLN A 3 -56.68 6.74 32.42
CA GLN A 3 -55.71 7.52 31.66
C GLN A 3 -54.33 7.02 32.08
N GLU A 4 -53.64 6.26 31.22
CA GLU A 4 -52.21 6.03 31.42
C GLU A 4 -51.54 7.40 31.46
N ARG A 5 -50.86 7.69 32.57
CA ARG A 5 -50.22 8.98 32.75
C ARG A 5 -49.07 9.02 31.76
N PHE A 6 -49.02 10.08 30.95
CA PHE A 6 -47.90 10.34 30.03
C PHE A 6 -46.53 10.18 30.72
N ALA A 7 -46.45 10.39 32.03
CA ALA A 7 -45.28 10.10 32.86
C ALA A 7 -44.81 8.64 32.76
N ASP A 8 -45.70 7.65 32.83
CA ASP A 8 -45.36 6.21 32.80
C ASP A 8 -44.84 5.79 31.42
N ILE A 9 -45.35 6.41 30.35
CA ILE A 9 -44.88 6.19 28.98
C ILE A 9 -43.47 6.78 28.81
N VAL A 10 -43.25 8.00 29.29
CA VAL A 10 -41.94 8.66 29.22
C VAL A 10 -40.92 7.92 30.08
N GLU A 11 -41.29 7.44 31.25
CA GLU A 11 -40.41 6.68 32.14
C GLU A 11 -40.04 5.31 31.54
N ARG A 12 -40.98 4.63 30.86
CA ARG A 12 -40.71 3.40 30.12
C ARG A 12 -39.79 3.61 28.91
N PHE A 13 -39.92 4.74 28.22
CA PHE A 13 -39.02 5.12 27.12
C PHE A 13 -37.63 5.55 27.63
N THR A 14 -37.55 6.19 28.80
CA THR A 14 -36.29 6.66 29.39
C THR A 14 -35.52 5.51 30.06
N ASN A 15 -36.22 4.59 30.73
CA ASN A 15 -35.63 3.39 31.33
C ASN A 15 -35.26 2.32 30.28
N GLY A 16 -36.02 2.21 29.17
CA GLY A 16 -35.65 1.34 28.06
C GLY A 16 -34.41 1.80 27.28
N TYR A 17 -34.02 3.07 27.42
CA TYR A 17 -32.82 3.63 26.79
C TYR A 17 -31.56 3.49 27.67
N THR A 18 -31.70 3.23 28.98
CA THR A 18 -30.58 3.19 29.92
C THR A 18 -29.91 1.81 30.04
N ASP A 19 -30.56 0.73 29.59
CA ASP A 19 -29.97 -0.62 29.58
C ASP A 19 -29.01 -0.88 28.39
N GLY A 20 -28.91 0.08 27.46
CA GLY A 20 -28.05 -0.01 26.26
C GLY A 20 -26.66 0.62 26.41
N HIS A 21 -26.33 1.20 27.56
CA HIS A 21 -24.98 1.73 27.84
C HIS A 21 -24.09 0.67 28.48
N ALA A 22 -24.05 -0.53 27.90
CA ALA A 22 -22.87 -1.37 28.06
C ALA A 22 -21.74 -0.66 27.31
N GLY A 23 -20.78 -0.11 28.06
CA GLY A 23 -19.62 0.58 27.51
C GLY A 23 -19.04 -0.17 26.31
N ALA A 24 -18.63 0.59 25.29
CA ALA A 24 -18.09 0.05 24.04
C ALA A 24 -17.30 -1.22 24.32
N SER A 25 -17.75 -2.36 23.76
CA SER A 25 -17.14 -3.65 24.04
C SER A 25 -15.63 -3.54 23.84
N ALA A 26 -14.82 -4.21 24.67
CA ALA A 26 -13.36 -4.10 24.58
C ALA A 26 -12.84 -4.38 23.15
N GLU A 27 -13.57 -5.21 22.41
CA GLU A 27 -13.36 -5.47 20.98
C GLU A 27 -13.70 -4.27 20.08
N ALA A 28 -14.83 -3.59 20.30
CA ALA A 28 -15.20 -2.38 19.57
C ALA A 28 -14.19 -1.25 19.80
N VAL A 29 -13.72 -1.09 21.04
CA VAL A 29 -12.66 -0.12 21.38
C VAL A 29 -11.38 -0.48 20.64
N ARG A 30 -10.95 -1.74 20.66
CA ARG A 30 -9.74 -2.20 19.96
C ARG A 30 -9.83 -2.00 18.45
N GLN A 31 -10.95 -2.39 17.84
CA GLN A 31 -11.20 -2.17 16.41
C GLN A 31 -11.13 -0.69 16.05
N TRP A 32 -11.71 0.17 16.90
CA TRP A 32 -11.66 1.62 16.68
C TRP A 32 -10.22 2.16 16.75
N HIS A 33 -9.40 1.69 17.68
CA HIS A 33 -7.97 2.04 17.73
C HIS A 33 -7.20 1.58 16.48
N GLU A 34 -7.42 0.34 16.02
CA GLU A 34 -6.77 -0.19 14.82
C GLU A 34 -7.15 0.62 13.57
N GLU A 35 -8.41 1.04 13.47
CA GLU A 35 -8.91 1.82 12.34
C GLU A 35 -8.44 3.27 12.38
N LEU A 36 -8.33 3.87 13.58
CA LEU A 36 -7.67 5.16 13.77
C LEU A 36 -6.20 5.09 13.35
N ASP A 37 -5.46 4.08 13.79
CA ASP A 37 -4.04 3.93 13.42
C ASP A 37 -3.85 3.76 11.92
N ARG A 38 -4.71 2.96 11.25
CA ARG A 38 -4.71 2.83 9.78
C ARG A 38 -5.01 4.16 9.11
N THR A 39 -5.99 4.89 9.62
CA THR A 39 -6.41 6.18 9.08
C THR A 39 -5.31 7.22 9.21
N LEU A 40 -4.67 7.32 10.37
CA LEU A 40 -3.51 8.18 10.61
C LEU A 40 -2.34 7.83 9.68
N ARG A 41 -2.04 6.54 9.49
CA ARG A 41 -1.01 6.08 8.53
C ARG A 41 -1.33 6.53 7.10
N ARG A 42 -2.58 6.37 6.64
CA ARG A 42 -3.01 6.81 5.31
C ARG A 42 -2.88 8.33 5.14
N PHE A 43 -3.32 9.11 6.13
CA PHE A 43 -3.20 10.57 6.09
C PHE A 43 -1.75 11.04 6.06
N ARG A 44 -0.85 10.39 6.82
CA ARG A 44 0.59 10.66 6.76
C ARG A 44 1.15 10.38 5.37
N ASN A 45 0.90 9.20 4.81
CA ASN A 45 1.37 8.84 3.47
C ASN A 45 0.84 9.80 2.39
N LEU A 46 -0.44 10.20 2.48
CA LEU A 46 -1.02 11.20 1.56
C LEU A 46 -0.32 12.57 1.71
N GLY A 47 -0.09 13.01 2.96
CA GLY A 47 0.66 14.24 3.22
C GLY A 47 2.06 14.21 2.63
N GLU A 48 2.78 13.10 2.78
CA GLU A 48 4.11 12.90 2.17
C GLU A 48 4.05 12.94 0.64
N MET A 49 3.07 12.28 0.02
CA MET A 49 2.88 12.31 -1.44
C MET A 49 2.60 13.72 -1.98
N VAL A 50 1.83 14.53 -1.25
CA VAL A 50 1.48 15.91 -1.66
C VAL A 50 2.65 16.87 -1.44
N THR A 51 3.37 16.73 -0.33
CA THR A 51 4.46 17.65 0.04
C THR A 51 5.77 17.34 -0.67
N ASN A 52 5.99 16.08 -1.07
CA ASN A 52 7.20 15.65 -1.75
C ASN A 52 6.88 14.60 -2.83
N PRO A 53 6.36 15.02 -4.00
CA PRO A 53 6.07 14.14 -5.12
C PRO A 53 7.38 13.71 -5.80
N VAL A 54 8.18 12.90 -5.11
CA VAL A 54 9.38 12.28 -5.67
C VAL A 54 8.92 11.04 -6.41
N GLU A 55 9.03 11.07 -7.74
CA GLU A 55 8.88 9.85 -8.52
C GLU A 55 9.92 8.85 -8.01
N PRO A 56 9.50 7.66 -7.55
CA PRO A 56 10.41 6.65 -7.04
C PRO A 56 11.50 6.39 -8.08
N ARG A 57 12.76 6.44 -7.64
CA ARG A 57 13.91 6.19 -8.51
C ARG A 57 13.95 4.69 -8.87
N THR A 58 13.29 4.33 -9.96
CA THR A 58 13.30 2.98 -10.52
C THR A 58 14.40 2.80 -11.55
N GLY A 59 14.81 1.55 -11.81
CA GLY A 59 15.75 1.25 -12.90
C GLY A 59 17.18 1.70 -12.59
N VAL A 60 17.55 1.72 -11.31
CA VAL A 60 18.81 2.30 -10.82
C VAL A 60 19.97 1.32 -10.81
N THR A 61 19.74 0.03 -11.11
CA THR A 61 20.81 -0.97 -11.12
C THR A 61 21.82 -0.62 -12.22
N PRO A 62 23.13 -0.57 -11.92
CA PRO A 62 24.14 -0.15 -12.89
C PRO A 62 24.07 -0.95 -14.19
N ARG A 63 23.88 -0.26 -15.31
CA ARG A 63 23.70 -0.87 -16.63
C ARG A 63 24.20 0.02 -17.75
N GLU A 64 24.49 -0.61 -18.87
CA GLU A 64 24.91 0.02 -20.10
C GLU A 64 23.95 -0.34 -21.24
N GLU A 65 23.64 0.60 -22.12
CA GLU A 65 22.93 0.31 -23.36
C GLU A 65 23.91 -0.23 -24.40
N ILE A 66 23.76 -1.50 -24.78
CA ILE A 66 24.68 -2.17 -25.71
C ILE A 66 24.11 -2.29 -27.12
N TYR A 67 22.80 -2.07 -27.29
CA TYR A 67 22.17 -2.11 -28.61
C TYR A 67 20.88 -1.29 -28.64
N LYS A 68 20.59 -0.70 -29.80
CA LYS A 68 19.37 0.05 -30.07
C LYS A 68 18.89 -0.19 -31.50
N ARG A 69 17.59 -0.46 -31.65
CA ARG A 69 16.91 -0.53 -32.95
C ARG A 69 15.49 -0.02 -32.81
N ASN A 70 15.15 1.03 -33.56
CA ASN A 70 13.85 1.72 -33.45
C ASN A 70 13.56 2.13 -32.00
N LYS A 71 12.46 1.61 -31.43
CA LYS A 71 12.06 1.82 -30.03
C LYS A 71 12.67 0.79 -29.07
N SER A 72 13.30 -0.27 -29.58
CA SER A 72 13.90 -1.33 -28.78
C SER A 72 15.29 -0.95 -28.31
N ARG A 73 15.56 -1.22 -27.04
CA ARG A 73 16.86 -1.00 -26.39
C ARG A 73 17.25 -2.28 -25.66
N LEU A 74 18.53 -2.64 -25.73
CA LEU A 74 19.10 -3.77 -24.99
C LEU A 74 20.09 -3.23 -23.97
N TYR A 75 19.86 -3.58 -22.71
CA TYR A 75 20.73 -3.21 -21.61
C TYR A 75 21.53 -4.40 -21.13
N ARG A 76 22.80 -4.17 -20.81
CA ARG A 76 23.64 -5.10 -20.06
C ARG A 76 23.86 -4.54 -18.67
N TYR A 77 23.37 -5.25 -17.67
CA TYR A 77 23.64 -4.92 -16.27
C TYR A 77 25.08 -5.28 -15.90
N GLN A 78 25.69 -4.49 -15.02
CA GLN A 78 27.00 -4.80 -14.48
C GLN A 78 26.88 -5.94 -13.46
N SER A 79 27.56 -7.06 -13.71
CA SER A 79 27.60 -8.21 -12.81
C SER A 79 28.83 -9.08 -13.05
N ALA A 80 29.18 -9.89 -12.05
CA ALA A 80 30.18 -10.94 -12.21
C ALA A 80 29.63 -12.08 -13.08
N ARG A 81 30.46 -12.62 -13.98
CA ARG A 81 30.06 -13.74 -14.84
C ARG A 81 30.17 -15.06 -14.10
N THR A 82 29.12 -15.42 -13.37
CA THR A 82 29.04 -16.67 -12.58
C THR A 82 28.69 -17.90 -13.43
N HIS A 83 27.98 -17.69 -14.55
CA HIS A 83 27.52 -18.76 -15.43
C HIS A 83 27.92 -18.51 -16.89
N ARG A 84 28.11 -19.59 -17.67
CA ARG A 84 28.44 -19.50 -19.10
C ARG A 84 27.30 -18.88 -19.92
N THR A 85 26.08 -19.35 -19.67
CA THR A 85 24.86 -18.97 -20.39
C THR A 85 24.25 -17.71 -19.77
N PRO A 86 23.97 -16.65 -20.54
CA PRO A 86 23.35 -15.44 -20.02
C PRO A 86 21.84 -15.62 -19.80
N ILE A 87 21.28 -14.78 -18.94
CA ILE A 87 19.82 -14.65 -18.73
C ILE A 87 19.35 -13.39 -19.48
N LEU A 88 18.26 -13.53 -20.25
CA LEU A 88 17.63 -12.43 -20.97
C LEU A 88 16.28 -12.10 -20.34
N PHE A 89 16.12 -10.85 -19.89
CA PHE A 89 14.84 -10.34 -19.40
C PHE A 89 14.06 -9.70 -20.55
N VAL A 90 12.85 -10.20 -20.81
CA VAL A 90 11.93 -9.64 -21.80
C VAL A 90 10.65 -9.21 -21.08
N PRO A 91 10.41 -7.89 -20.91
CA PRO A 91 9.18 -7.42 -20.28
C PRO A 91 7.99 -7.61 -21.23
N ASN A 92 6.77 -7.58 -20.69
CA ASN A 92 5.57 -7.59 -21.52
C ASN A 92 5.49 -6.29 -22.35
N LEU A 93 5.66 -6.42 -23.65
CA LEU A 93 5.73 -5.30 -24.57
C LEU A 93 4.36 -4.63 -24.72
N GLY A 94 4.31 -3.32 -24.52
CA GLY A 94 3.08 -2.52 -24.67
C GLY A 94 2.23 -2.42 -23.41
N ILE A 95 2.51 -3.21 -22.38
CA ILE A 95 1.81 -3.16 -21.09
C ILE A 95 2.76 -2.76 -19.96
N SER A 96 3.91 -3.42 -19.85
CA SER A 96 4.86 -3.20 -18.77
C SER A 96 5.86 -2.10 -19.11
N ARG A 97 6.20 -1.27 -18.11
CA ARG A 97 7.34 -0.35 -18.22
C ARG A 97 8.65 -1.16 -18.30
N PRO A 98 9.70 -0.68 -19.00
CA PRO A 98 10.96 -1.42 -19.16
C PRO A 98 11.67 -1.79 -17.85
N TYR A 99 11.40 -1.06 -16.76
CA TYR A 99 12.01 -1.26 -15.44
C TYR A 99 11.20 -2.21 -14.54
N ILE A 100 10.23 -2.97 -15.05
CA ILE A 100 9.39 -3.87 -14.22
C ILE A 100 10.19 -4.90 -13.41
N PHE A 101 11.36 -5.31 -13.90
CA PHE A 101 12.28 -6.20 -13.18
C PHE A 101 13.29 -5.45 -12.29
N ASP A 102 13.42 -4.13 -12.47
CA ASP A 102 14.37 -3.27 -11.79
C ASP A 102 13.62 -2.10 -11.12
N LEU A 103 12.87 -2.42 -10.07
CA LEU A 103 12.02 -1.47 -9.36
C LEU A 103 12.87 -0.60 -8.41
N LEU A 104 12.61 -0.66 -7.10
CA LEU A 104 13.31 0.14 -6.10
C LEU A 104 14.62 -0.53 -5.66
N ALA A 105 15.60 0.27 -5.25
CA ALA A 105 16.79 -0.25 -4.59
C ALA A 105 16.42 -1.06 -3.35
N GLY A 106 17.04 -2.21 -3.16
CA GLY A 106 16.71 -3.20 -2.13
C GLY A 106 15.51 -4.10 -2.46
N GLY A 107 14.66 -3.71 -3.42
CA GLY A 107 13.49 -4.48 -3.87
C GLY A 107 13.53 -4.87 -5.35
N SER A 108 14.68 -4.69 -6.01
CA SER A 108 14.86 -4.97 -7.43
C SER A 108 15.27 -6.44 -7.64
N PHE A 109 14.55 -7.13 -8.52
CA PHE A 109 14.90 -8.50 -8.88
C PHE A 109 16.21 -8.56 -9.66
N VAL A 110 16.42 -7.61 -10.58
CA VAL A 110 17.70 -7.51 -11.30
C VAL A 110 18.85 -7.27 -10.33
N GLU A 111 18.68 -6.35 -9.38
CA GLU A 111 19.70 -6.07 -8.36
C GLU A 111 20.09 -7.34 -7.59
N HIS A 112 19.10 -8.14 -7.17
CA HIS A 112 19.34 -9.42 -6.50
C HIS A 112 20.15 -10.40 -7.36
N MET A 113 19.87 -10.46 -8.66
CA MET A 113 20.55 -11.38 -9.60
C MET A 113 21.97 -10.94 -9.97
N THR A 114 22.31 -9.66 -9.77
CA THR A 114 23.61 -9.08 -10.15
C THR A 114 24.63 -9.01 -9.00
N ARG A 115 24.17 -9.18 -7.75
CA ARG A 115 25.00 -9.27 -6.56
C ARG A 115 25.62 -10.67 -6.43
#